data_AF-A0A442KI51-F1
#
_entry.id   AF-A0A442KI51-F1
#
_cell.length_a   1.000
_cell.length_b   1.000
_cell.length_c   1.000
_cell.angle_alpha   90.00
_cell.angle_beta   90.00
_cell.angle_gamma   90.00
#
_symmetry.space_group_name_H-M   'P 1'
#
loop_
_entity.id
_entity.type
_entity.pdbx_description
1 polymer ?
#
loop_
_entity_poly.entity_id
_entity_poly.type
_entity_poly.pdbx_seq_one_letter_code
_entity_poly.pdbx_strand_id
1 'polypeptide(L)'
;MDIHTRFRSDRGFPSKDVETCIRDALDEQLGALAVLRPRAPSACEPEIDSLVVVEIICAIEEILGVSLPPTFVPRGGYDDVEACVTDLLVEARAVWGALVKEKEHHDR
;
A
#
# COMPACT_ATOMS: atom_id res chain seq x y z
N MET A 1 20.33 1.12 -5.80
CA MET A 1 18.95 1.50 -6.11
C MET A 1 18.46 2.28 -4.92
N ASP A 2 18.49 3.59 -5.05
CA ASP A 2 18.29 4.55 -3.97
C ASP A 2 16.79 4.82 -3.81
N ILE A 3 16.15 4.12 -2.87
CA ILE A 3 14.76 4.37 -2.48
C ILE A 3 14.78 4.93 -1.06
N HIS A 4 15.29 6.15 -0.92
CA HIS A 4 15.15 6.93 0.30
C HIS A 4 14.49 8.26 -0.04
N THR A 5 13.26 8.18 -0.57
CA THR A 5 12.39 9.34 -0.68
C THR A 5 11.86 9.68 0.71
N ARG A 6 12.71 10.30 1.52
CA ARG A 6 12.38 10.93 2.80
C ARG A 6 11.34 12.02 2.57
N PHE A 7 10.05 11.68 2.64
CA PHE A 7 9.00 12.68 2.64
C PHE A 7 8.84 13.30 4.03
N ARG A 8 8.72 14.63 4.03
CA ARG A 8 8.43 15.42 5.23
C ARG A 8 6.93 15.35 5.47
N SER A 9 6.50 14.92 6.65
CA SER A 9 5.10 14.89 7.12
C SER A 9 4.38 16.27 7.14
N ASP A 10 5.06 17.33 6.67
CA ASP A 10 4.63 18.73 6.69
C ASP A 10 3.78 19.14 5.46
N ARG A 11 3.70 18.29 4.40
CA ARG A 11 3.04 18.64 3.12
C ARG A 11 1.68 17.96 2.84
N GLY A 12 1.04 17.40 3.86
CA GLY A 12 -0.22 16.68 3.68
C GLY A 12 -0.04 15.25 3.13
N PHE A 13 -1.14 14.55 2.88
CA PHE A 13 -1.13 13.15 2.44
C PHE A 13 -0.63 13.03 0.98
N PRO A 14 0.50 12.33 0.72
CA PRO A 14 1.06 12.19 -0.62
C PRO A 14 0.33 11.09 -1.41
N SER A 15 -0.93 11.33 -1.77
CA SER A 15 -1.79 10.31 -2.43
C SER A 15 -1.15 9.70 -3.67
N LYS A 16 -0.46 10.53 -4.47
CA LYS A 16 0.13 10.10 -5.74
C LYS A 16 1.33 9.17 -5.55
N ASP A 17 2.16 9.44 -4.55
CA ASP A 17 3.33 8.61 -4.25
C ASP A 17 2.90 7.27 -3.65
N VAL A 18 1.89 7.29 -2.75
CA VAL A 18 1.28 6.09 -2.19
C VAL A 18 0.63 5.24 -3.29
N GLU A 19 -0.18 5.84 -4.17
CA GLU A 19 -0.82 5.13 -5.29
C GLU A 19 0.22 4.51 -6.23
N THR A 20 1.25 5.28 -6.60
CA THR A 20 2.33 4.78 -7.47
C THR A 20 3.06 3.61 -6.82
N CYS A 21 3.35 3.69 -5.52
CA CYS A 21 3.99 2.63 -4.76
C CYS A 21 3.16 1.34 -4.72
N ILE A 22 1.85 1.46 -4.47
CA ILE A 22 0.96 0.28 -4.45
C ILE A 22 0.90 -0.37 -5.84
N ARG A 23 0.79 0.44 -6.91
CA ARG A 23 0.77 -0.08 -8.28
C ARG A 23 2.07 -0.78 -8.65
N ASP A 24 3.21 -0.20 -8.31
CA ASP A 24 4.53 -0.75 -8.65
C ASP A 24 4.76 -2.10 -7.97
N ALA A 25 4.40 -2.21 -6.68
CA ALA A 25 4.48 -3.47 -5.95
C ALA A 25 3.57 -4.57 -6.53
N LEU A 26 2.36 -4.20 -6.99
CA LEU A 26 1.44 -5.13 -7.64
C LEU A 26 1.89 -5.54 -9.05
N ASP A 27 2.49 -4.63 -9.81
CA ASP A 27 3.04 -4.93 -11.15
C ASP A 27 4.26 -5.85 -11.05
N GLU A 28 5.17 -5.60 -10.09
CA GLU A 28 6.32 -6.45 -9.82
C GLU A 28 5.89 -7.88 -9.46
N GLN A 29 4.84 -8.00 -8.64
CA GLN A 29 4.21 -9.28 -8.30
C GLN A 29 3.63 -10.01 -9.51
N LEU A 30 2.84 -9.32 -10.32
CA LEU A 30 2.27 -9.89 -11.54
C LEU A 30 3.37 -10.32 -12.52
N GLY A 31 4.45 -9.54 -12.63
CA GLY A 31 5.64 -9.87 -13.42
C GLY A 31 6.35 -11.12 -12.91
N ALA A 32 6.58 -11.22 -11.60
CA ALA A 32 7.20 -12.39 -10.98
C ALA A 32 6.34 -13.65 -11.16
N LEU A 33 5.02 -13.54 -10.98
CA LEU A 33 4.07 -14.63 -11.22
C LEU A 33 4.04 -15.06 -12.69
N ALA A 34 4.11 -14.12 -13.64
CA ALA A 34 4.15 -14.42 -15.06
C ALA A 34 5.43 -15.19 -15.47
N VAL A 35 6.56 -14.89 -14.83
CA VAL A 35 7.81 -15.65 -15.01
C VAL A 35 7.71 -17.06 -14.45
N LEU A 36 7.10 -17.21 -13.27
CA LEU A 36 6.97 -18.51 -12.59
C LEU A 36 5.87 -19.39 -13.19
N ARG A 37 4.81 -18.81 -13.77
CA ARG A 37 3.69 -19.50 -14.41
C ARG A 37 3.44 -18.94 -15.82
N PRO A 38 4.16 -19.42 -16.85
CA PRO A 38 3.94 -19.00 -18.25
C PRO A 38 2.63 -19.52 -18.88
N ARG A 39 1.82 -20.29 -18.14
CA ARG A 39 0.50 -20.77 -18.61
C ARG A 39 -0.60 -19.86 -18.07
N ALA A 40 -1.50 -19.46 -18.98
CA ALA A 40 -2.62 -18.55 -18.74
C ALA A 40 -3.32 -18.81 -17.39
N PRO A 41 -3.65 -17.74 -16.64
CA PRO A 41 -4.26 -17.87 -15.32
C PRO A 41 -5.59 -18.59 -15.46
N SER A 42 -5.64 -19.82 -14.96
CA SER A 42 -6.87 -20.60 -14.86
C SER A 42 -7.71 -20.02 -13.74
N ALA A 43 -8.54 -19.02 -14.03
CA ALA A 43 -9.72 -18.57 -13.26
C ALA A 43 -9.62 -18.64 -11.72
N CYS A 44 -8.45 -18.38 -11.17
CA CYS A 44 -8.19 -18.40 -9.74
C CYS A 44 -7.71 -16.99 -9.44
N GLU A 45 -8.43 -16.38 -8.51
CA GLU A 45 -8.35 -15.00 -8.07
C GLU A 45 -6.91 -14.49 -8.04
N PRO A 46 -6.65 -13.18 -8.29
CA PRO A 46 -5.35 -12.61 -7.99
C PRO A 46 -5.04 -12.87 -6.51
N GLU A 47 -4.28 -13.92 -6.25
CA GLU A 47 -3.85 -14.33 -4.92
C GLU A 47 -2.75 -13.35 -4.54
N ILE A 48 -3.15 -12.15 -4.10
CA ILE A 48 -2.23 -11.18 -3.53
C ILE A 48 -1.67 -11.85 -2.28
N ASP A 49 -0.42 -12.30 -2.38
CA ASP A 49 0.23 -13.00 -1.28
C ASP A 49 0.32 -12.04 -0.08
N SER A 50 0.03 -12.56 1.10
CA SER A 50 0.16 -11.86 2.38
C SER A 50 1.50 -11.13 2.54
N LEU A 51 2.57 -11.62 1.92
CA LEU A 51 3.89 -10.97 1.94
C LEU A 51 3.90 -9.64 1.18
N VAL A 52 3.24 -9.57 0.02
CA VAL A 52 3.13 -8.36 -0.82
C VAL A 52 2.43 -7.25 -0.07
N VAL A 53 1.36 -7.64 0.63
CA VAL A 53 0.59 -6.76 1.46
C VAL A 53 1.50 -6.12 2.50
N VAL A 54 2.34 -6.92 3.17
CA VAL A 54 3.29 -6.41 4.15
C VAL A 54 4.32 -5.48 3.52
N GLU A 55 4.85 -5.81 2.33
CA GLU A 55 5.78 -4.92 1.62
C GLU A 55 5.15 -3.58 1.25
N ILE A 56 3.91 -3.59 0.74
CA ILE A 56 3.14 -2.39 0.46
C ILE A 56 2.95 -1.57 1.73
N ILE A 57 2.54 -2.20 2.83
CA ILE A 57 2.34 -1.52 4.11
C ILE A 57 3.63 -0.86 4.58
N CYS A 58 4.75 -1.59 4.59
CA CYS A 58 6.05 -1.05 4.99
C CYS A 58 6.48 0.12 4.09
N ALA A 59 6.30 0.01 2.77
CA ALA A 59 6.64 1.09 1.85
C ALA A 59 5.76 2.33 2.07
N ILE A 60 4.46 2.16 2.34
CA ILE A 60 3.56 3.27 2.69
C ILE A 60 3.98 3.90 4.03
N GLU A 61 4.34 3.13 5.04
CA GLU A 61 4.85 3.64 6.32
C GLU A 61 6.12 4.48 6.11
N GLU A 62 7.05 4.02 5.27
CA GLU A 62 8.26 4.77 4.91
C GLU A 62 7.94 6.08 4.18
N ILE A 63 6.97 6.09 3.27
CA ILE A 63 6.51 7.29 2.56
C ILE A 63 5.85 8.29 3.53
N LEU A 64 4.98 7.81 4.41
CA LEU A 64 4.21 8.66 5.32
C LEU A 64 5.00 9.10 6.56
N GLY A 65 6.07 8.38 6.91
CA GLY A 65 6.83 8.58 8.15
C GLY A 65 6.01 8.30 9.40
N VAL A 66 4.99 7.46 9.30
CA VAL A 66 4.13 7.01 10.40
C VAL A 66 4.04 5.50 10.39
N SER A 67 3.80 4.89 11.55
CA SER A 67 3.49 3.47 11.60
C SER A 67 1.99 3.26 11.43
N LEU A 68 1.62 2.45 10.45
CA LEU A 68 0.25 2.06 10.20
C LEU A 68 -0.14 0.98 11.21
N PRO A 69 -1.39 0.98 11.71
CA PRO A 69 -1.84 -0.02 12.66
C PRO A 69 -1.88 -1.40 11.98
N PRO A 70 -1.68 -2.50 12.72
CA PRO A 70 -1.75 -3.86 12.18
C PRO A 70 -3.15 -4.24 11.68
N THR A 71 -4.17 -3.42 11.97
CA THR A 71 -5.52 -3.53 11.41
C THR A 71 -5.63 -3.01 9.97
N PHE A 72 -4.59 -2.32 9.48
CA PHE A 72 -4.49 -1.86 8.10
C PHE A 72 -4.08 -3.06 7.24
N VAL A 73 -5.07 -3.84 6.84
CA VAL A 73 -4.90 -4.99 5.96
C VAL A 73 -5.95 -4.93 4.84
N PRO A 74 -5.57 -5.15 3.57
CA PRO A 74 -6.50 -5.31 2.48
C PRO A 74 -7.48 -6.45 2.83
N ARG A 75 -8.77 -6.22 2.59
CA ARG A 75 -9.85 -7.13 3.02
C ARG A 75 -9.87 -8.47 2.27
N GLY A 76 -9.03 -8.61 1.24
CA GLY A 76 -9.04 -9.74 0.31
C GLY A 76 -10.27 -9.73 -0.59
N GLY A 77 -10.26 -10.57 -1.62
CA GLY A 77 -11.39 -10.72 -2.54
C GLY A 77 -11.62 -9.53 -3.48
N TYR A 78 -10.56 -8.83 -3.87
CA TYR A 78 -10.67 -7.80 -4.92
C TYR A 78 -10.78 -8.48 -6.29
N ASP A 79 -11.76 -8.05 -7.07
CA ASP A 79 -11.98 -8.53 -8.45
C ASP A 79 -10.87 -8.05 -9.41
N ASP A 80 -10.21 -6.93 -9.08
CA ASP A 80 -9.18 -6.31 -9.90
C ASP A 80 -8.15 -5.51 -9.06
N VAL A 81 -7.00 -5.23 -9.69
CA VAL A 81 -5.86 -4.50 -9.10
C VAL A 81 -6.25 -3.06 -8.75
N GLU A 82 -7.10 -2.41 -9.55
CA GLU A 82 -7.50 -1.01 -9.32
C GLU A 82 -8.37 -0.86 -8.08
N ALA A 83 -9.27 -1.83 -7.82
CA ALA A 83 -10.11 -1.90 -6.65
C ALA A 83 -9.24 -2.05 -5.38
N CYS A 84 -8.21 -2.89 -5.43
CA CYS A 84 -7.25 -3.05 -4.35
C CYS A 84 -6.48 -1.75 -4.08
N VAL A 85 -5.94 -1.12 -5.13
CA VAL A 85 -5.19 0.15 -5.03
C VAL A 85 -6.07 1.25 -4.44
N THR A 86 -7.31 1.37 -4.93
CA THR A 86 -8.24 2.41 -4.48
C THR A 86 -8.63 2.22 -3.02
N ASP A 87 -8.93 0.99 -2.61
CA ASP A 87 -9.32 0.68 -1.22
C ASP A 87 -8.15 0.93 -0.25
N LEU A 88 -6.95 0.45 -0.58
CA LEU A 88 -5.74 0.70 0.21
C LEU A 88 -5.42 2.19 0.31
N LEU A 89 -5.57 2.96 -0.77
CA LEU A 89 -5.34 4.40 -0.75
C LEU A 89 -6.34 5.13 0.14
N VAL A 90 -7.63 4.74 0.10
CA VAL A 90 -8.68 5.32 0.93
C VAL A 90 -8.45 5.00 2.41
N GLU A 91 -8.15 3.75 2.74
CA GLU A 91 -7.84 3.35 4.11
C GLU A 91 -6.56 4.04 4.62
N ALA A 92 -5.49 4.12 3.81
CA ALA A 92 -4.23 4.74 4.20
C ALA A 92 -4.43 6.23 4.52
N ARG A 93 -5.23 6.93 3.71
CA ARG A 93 -5.59 8.33 3.94
C ARG A 93 -6.40 8.52 5.22
N ALA A 94 -7.35 7.63 5.48
CA ALA A 94 -8.19 7.68 6.69
C ALA A 94 -7.35 7.46 7.95
N VAL A 95 -6.49 6.45 7.94
CA VAL A 95 -5.57 6.14 9.04
C VAL A 95 -4.59 7.29 9.26
N TRP A 96 -3.95 7.80 8.22
CA TRP A 96 -3.03 8.94 8.33
C TRP A 96 -3.72 10.16 8.96
N GLY A 97 -4.95 10.48 8.52
CA GLY A 97 -5.73 11.56 9.10
C GLY A 97 -6.07 11.37 10.58
N ALA A 98 -6.31 10.13 11.01
CA ALA A 98 -6.53 9.80 12.42
C ALA A 98 -5.23 9.92 13.25
N LEU A 99 -4.11 9.39 12.73
CA LEU A 99 -2.80 9.45 13.39
C LEU A 99 -2.27 10.88 13.54
N VAL A 100 -2.45 11.71 12.51
CA VAL A 100 -2.06 13.14 12.58
C VAL A 100 -2.87 13.85 13.66
N LYS A 101 -4.20 13.66 13.70
CA LYS A 101 -5.07 14.25 14.74
C LYS A 101 -4.70 13.77 16.14
N GLU A 102 -4.38 12.49 16.30
CA GLU A 102 -3.97 11.95 17.60
C GLU A 102 -2.64 12.56 18.08
N LYS A 103 -1.66 12.69 17.18
CA LYS A 103 -0.40 13.38 17.46
C LYS A 103 -0.60 14.84 17.86
N GLU A 104 -1.44 15.58 17.14
CA GLU A 104 -1.76 16.98 17.46
C GLU A 104 -2.46 17.12 18.82
N HIS A 105 -3.23 16.11 19.24
CA HIS A 105 -3.95 16.13 20.51
C HIS A 105 -3.09 15.66 21.71
N HIS A 106 -2.00 14.93 21.46
CA HIS A 106 -1.05 14.49 22.49
C HIS A 106 -0.01 15.56 22.85
N ASP A 107 0.24 16.53 21.97
CA ASP A 107 1.23 17.61 22.14
C ASP A 107 0.66 18.86 22.85
N ARG A 108 -0.57 18.80 23.37
CA ARG A 108 -1.28 19.94 23.99
C ARG A 108 -1.63 19.72 25.46
#